data_AF-A0A9X0KX26-F1
#
_entry.id   AF-A0A9X0KX26-F1
#
_cell.length_a   1.000
_cell.length_b   1.000
_cell.length_c   1.000
_cell.angle_alpha   90.00
_cell.angle_beta   90.00
_cell.angle_gamma   90.00
#
_symmetry.space_group_name_H-M   'P 1'
#
loop_
_entity.id
_entity.type
_entity.pdbx_description
1 polymer ?
#
loop_
_entity_poly.entity_id
_entity_poly.type
_entity_poly.pdbx_seq_one_letter_code
_entity_poly.pdbx_strand_id
1 'polypeptide(L)'
;MLRTVFAQDSRVECHQQWRLVADQLRVKYPKIATLMDGCEDEVLAHMAFPKAHRQQLHSTNPLERLNAEIKRRTDVVGIFPTDPAITRLVGEMLLEQNDEWCLQRRYMQLEAFEAVSDNQQAKLSPVIN
;
A
#
# COMPACT_ATOMS: atom_id res chain seq x y z
N MET A 1 14.70 5.37 11.61
CA MET A 1 14.84 6.66 10.91
C MET A 1 13.66 6.87 9.96
N LEU A 2 13.49 6.11 8.88
CA LEU A 2 12.38 6.35 7.93
C LEU A 2 10.97 6.25 8.56
N ARG A 3 10.75 5.33 9.51
CA ARG A 3 9.47 5.18 10.21
C ARG A 3 9.02 6.44 10.97
N THR A 4 9.95 7.31 11.38
CA THR A 4 9.59 8.53 12.13
C THR A 4 8.91 9.56 11.25
N VAL A 5 9.10 9.51 9.92
CA VAL A 5 8.37 10.35 8.96
C VAL A 5 6.87 10.04 9.06
N PHE A 6 6.50 8.77 8.97
CA PHE A 6 5.09 8.35 8.97
C PHE A 6 4.39 8.44 10.34
N ALA A 7 5.12 8.81 11.39
CA ALA A 7 4.58 8.98 12.73
C ALA A 7 4.13 10.42 13.02
N GLN A 8 4.38 11.38 12.13
CA GLN A 8 4.00 12.78 12.35
C GLN A 8 2.50 13.00 12.11
N ASP A 9 1.91 13.95 12.85
CA ASP A 9 0.47 14.23 12.77
C ASP A 9 0.13 15.21 11.64
N SER A 10 1.03 16.14 11.33
CA SER A 10 0.85 17.14 10.28
C SER A 10 1.66 16.85 9.01
N ARG A 11 1.13 17.28 7.86
CA ARG A 11 1.82 17.17 6.57
C ARG A 11 3.16 17.93 6.59
N VAL A 12 3.19 19.12 7.19
CA VAL A 12 4.40 19.96 7.27
C VAL A 12 5.51 19.24 8.05
N GLU A 13 5.18 18.66 9.21
CA GLU A 13 6.15 17.89 10.00
C GLU A 13 6.64 16.64 9.27
N CYS A 14 5.77 15.93 8.53
CA CYS A 14 6.18 14.82 7.66
C CYS A 14 7.25 15.25 6.66
N HIS A 15 7.02 16.35 5.92
CA HIS A 15 7.97 16.88 4.93
C HIS A 15 9.30 17.29 5.58
N GLN A 16 9.25 18.00 6.71
CA GLN A 16 10.45 18.37 7.46
C GLN A 16 11.25 17.14 7.91
N GLN A 17 10.57 16.16 8.51
CA GLN A 17 11.19 14.93 8.97
C GLN A 17 11.75 14.10 7.82
N TRP A 18 11.09 14.08 6.66
CA TRP A 18 11.56 13.42 5.44
C TRP A 18 12.90 13.98 4.98
N ARG A 19 12.99 15.31 4.84
CA ARG A 19 14.21 16.01 4.42
C ARG A 19 15.35 15.80 5.42
N LEU A 20 15.06 15.86 6.73
CA LEU A 20 16.05 15.54 7.77
C LEU A 20 16.60 14.12 7.64
N VAL A 21 15.74 13.13 7.35
CA VAL A 21 16.18 11.75 7.15
C VAL A 21 17.00 11.61 5.85
N ALA A 22 16.59 12.26 4.76
CA ALA A 22 17.33 12.26 3.51
C ALA A 22 18.75 12.82 3.69
N ASP A 23 18.89 13.95 4.40
CA ASP A 23 20.19 14.57 4.68
C ASP A 23 21.10 13.71 5.55
N GLN A 24 20.54 13.03 6.57
CA GLN A 24 21.30 12.08 7.39
C GLN A 24 21.84 10.89 6.57
N LEU A 25 21.08 10.43 5.56
CA LEU A 25 21.49 9.32 4.70
C LEU A 25 22.43 9.76 3.58
N ARG A 26 22.49 11.06 3.26
CA ARG A 26 23.15 11.59 2.05
C ARG A 26 24.62 11.20 1.93
N VAL A 27 25.37 11.23 3.04
CA VAL A 27 26.82 10.90 3.04
C VAL A 27 27.04 9.40 2.80
N LYS A 28 26.28 8.55 3.48
CA LYS A 28 26.51 7.09 3.47
C LYS A 28 25.78 6.39 2.31
N TYR A 29 24.64 6.93 1.90
CA TYR A 29 23.73 6.35 0.92
C TYR A 29 23.20 7.42 -0.05
N PRO A 30 24.08 8.07 -0.86
CA PRO A 30 23.70 9.19 -1.71
C PRO A 30 22.59 8.85 -2.70
N LYS A 31 22.58 7.62 -3.26
CA LYS A 31 21.51 7.16 -4.17
C LYS A 31 20.12 7.14 -3.49
N ILE A 32 20.07 6.75 -2.22
CA ILE A 32 18.81 6.72 -1.46
C ILE A 32 18.35 8.15 -1.19
N ALA A 33 19.25 9.04 -0.77
CA ALA A 33 18.91 10.45 -0.53
C ALA A 33 18.37 11.12 -1.81
N THR A 34 19.03 10.93 -2.96
CA THR A 34 18.53 11.45 -4.25
C THR A 34 17.15 10.89 -4.61
N LEU A 35 16.90 9.60 -4.38
CA LEU A 35 15.57 9.03 -4.60
C LEU A 35 14.54 9.67 -3.67
N MET A 36 14.87 9.83 -2.39
CA MET A 36 14.00 10.48 -1.42
C MET A 36 13.66 11.92 -1.81
N ASP A 37 14.64 12.70 -2.26
CA ASP A 37 14.43 14.08 -2.74
C ASP A 37 13.44 14.10 -3.93
N GLY A 38 13.53 13.10 -4.82
CA GLY A 38 12.69 13.01 -6.02
C GLY A 38 11.31 12.37 -5.83
N CYS A 39 11.02 11.76 -4.67
CA CYS A 39 9.74 11.09 -4.42
C CYS A 39 8.98 11.61 -3.19
N GLU A 40 9.40 12.75 -2.64
CA GLU A 40 8.86 13.33 -1.41
C GLU A 40 7.32 13.49 -1.49
N ASP A 41 6.82 14.09 -2.57
CA ASP A 41 5.39 14.37 -2.72
C ASP A 41 4.57 13.10 -2.96
N GLU A 42 5.09 12.16 -3.75
CA GLU A 42 4.43 10.89 -4.03
C GLU A 42 4.30 10.03 -2.78
N VAL A 43 5.36 9.94 -1.97
CA VAL A 43 5.36 9.14 -0.75
C VAL A 43 4.47 9.77 0.33
N LEU A 44 4.46 11.10 0.42
CA LEU A 44 3.69 11.82 1.44
C LEU A 44 2.26 12.18 0.99
N ALA A 45 1.85 11.83 -0.23
CA ALA A 45 0.51 12.07 -0.76
C ALA A 45 -0.61 11.53 0.16
N HIS A 46 -0.36 10.42 0.86
CA HIS A 46 -1.30 9.82 1.81
C HIS A 46 -1.70 10.78 2.95
N MET A 47 -0.91 11.82 3.26
CA MET A 47 -1.23 12.82 4.28
C MET A 47 -2.42 13.72 3.90
N ALA A 48 -2.80 13.75 2.61
CA ALA A 48 -4.01 14.43 2.15
C ALA A 48 -5.30 13.69 2.52
N PHE A 49 -5.21 12.41 2.93
CA PHE A 49 -6.36 11.61 3.33
C PHE A 49 -6.68 11.77 4.82
N PRO A 50 -7.94 11.47 5.21
CA PRO A 50 -8.34 11.42 6.62
C PRO A 50 -7.44 10.50 7.45
N LYS A 51 -7.19 10.88 8.70
CA LYS A 51 -6.27 10.16 9.61
C LYS A 51 -6.61 8.67 9.74
N ALA A 52 -7.88 8.32 9.66
CA ALA A 52 -8.36 6.94 9.68
C ALA A 52 -7.80 6.04 8.55
N HIS A 53 -7.40 6.63 7.42
CA HIS A 53 -6.88 5.90 6.24
C HIS A 53 -5.37 5.93 6.09
N ARG A 54 -4.70 6.92 6.67
CA ARG A 54 -3.26 7.14 6.46
C ARG A 54 -2.44 5.87 6.69
N GLN A 55 -2.71 5.15 7.78
CA GLN A 55 -2.00 3.91 8.12
C GLN A 55 -2.22 2.79 7.09
N GLN A 56 -3.43 2.67 6.55
CA GLN A 56 -3.75 1.69 5.50
C GLN A 56 -3.07 2.06 4.19
N LEU A 57 -2.99 3.36 3.87
CA LEU A 57 -2.43 3.85 2.61
C LEU A 57 -0.90 3.76 2.54
N HIS A 58 -0.17 4.09 3.62
CA HIS A 58 1.31 4.01 3.60
C HIS A 58 1.86 2.63 3.98
N SER A 59 1.02 1.69 4.44
CA SER A 59 1.45 0.35 4.82
C SER A 59 1.66 -0.53 3.58
N THR A 60 2.87 -1.06 3.40
CA THR A 60 3.18 -2.07 2.37
C THR A 60 2.82 -3.50 2.78
N ASN A 61 2.43 -3.74 4.05
CA ASN A 61 2.17 -5.08 4.57
C ASN A 61 1.19 -5.95 3.75
N PRO A 62 0.04 -5.43 3.25
CA PRO A 62 -0.86 -6.22 2.41
C PRO A 62 -0.18 -6.67 1.12
N LEU A 63 0.51 -5.75 0.44
CA LEU A 63 1.20 -6.02 -0.81
C LEU A 63 2.36 -7.00 -0.61
N GLU A 64 3.16 -6.83 0.45
CA GLU A 64 4.26 -7.73 0.79
C GLU A 64 3.78 -9.14 1.09
N ARG A 65 2.67 -9.29 1.83
CA ARG A 65 2.07 -10.59 2.10
C ARG A 65 1.58 -11.28 0.83
N LEU A 66 0.87 -10.53 -0.02
CA LEU A 66 0.38 -11.04 -1.31
C LEU A 66 1.55 -11.46 -2.21
N ASN A 67 2.59 -10.63 -2.33
CA ASN A 67 3.78 -10.94 -3.12
C ASN A 67 4.54 -12.15 -2.58
N ALA A 68 4.65 -12.28 -1.26
CA ALA A 68 5.28 -13.44 -0.63
C ALA A 68 4.48 -14.73 -0.91
N GLU A 69 3.15 -14.66 -0.89
CA GLU A 69 2.30 -15.80 -1.19
C GLU A 69 2.35 -16.19 -2.68
N ILE A 70 2.31 -15.20 -3.58
CA ILE A 70 2.54 -15.41 -5.03
C ILE A 70 3.86 -16.15 -5.24
N LYS A 71 4.95 -15.62 -4.67
CA LYS A 71 6.27 -16.24 -4.77
C LYS A 71 6.25 -17.69 -4.25
N ARG A 72 5.67 -17.92 -3.07
CA ARG A 72 5.58 -19.26 -2.46
C ARG A 72 4.83 -20.25 -3.36
N ARG A 73 3.68 -19.87 -3.93
CA ARG A 73 2.89 -20.78 -4.79
C ARG A 73 3.55 -21.00 -6.16
N THR A 74 4.21 -19.98 -6.73
CA THR A 74 4.96 -20.15 -7.99
C THR A 74 6.22 -20.99 -7.81
N ASP A 75 6.90 -20.88 -6.65
CA ASP A 75 8.12 -21.64 -6.34
C ASP A 75 7.85 -23.16 -6.30
N VAL A 76 6.63 -23.59 -5.95
CA VAL A 76 6.22 -25.00 -5.98
C VAL A 76 6.16 -25.55 -7.41
N VAL A 77 5.76 -24.73 -8.38
CA VAL A 77 5.70 -25.13 -9.80
C VAL A 77 7.09 -25.09 -10.44
N GLY A 78 7.93 -24.11 -10.04
CA GLY A 78 9.31 -23.96 -10.50
C GLY A 78 9.42 -23.43 -11.93
N ILE A 79 8.93 -24.18 -12.92
CA ILE A 79 8.98 -23.80 -14.35
C ILE A 79 7.58 -23.94 -14.97
N PHE A 80 7.10 -22.86 -15.58
CA PHE A 80 5.83 -22.85 -16.29
C PHE A 80 6.04 -23.16 -17.77
N PRO A 81 5.16 -23.98 -18.39
CA PRO A 81 5.31 -24.37 -19.80
C PRO A 81 4.94 -23.24 -20.77
N THR A 82 4.11 -22.29 -20.34
CA THR A 82 3.63 -21.15 -21.14
C THR A 82 3.26 -19.97 -20.24
N ASP A 83 3.27 -18.74 -20.78
CA ASP A 83 2.84 -17.55 -20.06
C ASP A 83 1.38 -17.63 -19.55
N PRO A 84 0.40 -18.15 -20.31
CA PRO A 84 -0.96 -18.32 -19.80
C PRO A 84 -1.05 -19.20 -18.55
N ALA A 85 -0.14 -20.16 -18.36
CA ALA A 85 -0.15 -21.03 -17.18
C ALA A 85 0.17 -20.26 -15.90
N ILE A 86 1.19 -19.38 -15.92
CA ILE A 86 1.52 -18.53 -14.77
C ILE A 86 0.45 -17.46 -14.55
N THR A 87 -0.06 -16.84 -15.62
CA THR A 87 -1.15 -15.86 -15.52
C THR A 87 -2.38 -16.48 -14.86
N ARG A 88 -2.72 -17.74 -15.18
CA ARG A 88 -3.85 -18.43 -14.57
C ARG A 88 -3.65 -18.62 -13.06
N LEU A 89 -2.49 -19.13 -12.64
CA LEU A 89 -2.21 -19.36 -11.22
C LEU A 89 -2.22 -18.05 -10.43
N VAL A 90 -1.46 -17.05 -10.88
CA VAL A 90 -1.40 -15.75 -10.19
C VAL A 90 -2.76 -15.05 -10.22
N GLY A 91 -3.47 -15.12 -11.34
CA GLY A 91 -4.81 -14.57 -11.48
C GLY A 91 -5.81 -15.16 -10.49
N GLU A 92 -5.80 -16.48 -10.32
CA GLU A 92 -6.63 -17.17 -9.31
C GLU A 92 -6.33 -16.67 -7.89
N MET A 93 -5.06 -16.48 -7.54
CA MET A 93 -4.67 -15.95 -6.23
C MET A 93 -5.13 -14.51 -6.01
N LEU A 94 -5.10 -13.67 -7.05
CA LEU A 94 -5.59 -12.29 -6.99
C LEU A 94 -7.11 -12.25 -6.84
N LEU A 95 -7.84 -13.16 -7.49
CA LEU A 95 -9.28 -13.31 -7.32
C LEU A 95 -9.63 -13.75 -5.89
N GLU A 96 -8.93 -14.76 -5.36
CA GLU A 96 -9.08 -15.22 -3.98
C GLU A 96 -8.87 -14.05 -3.00
N GLN A 97 -7.80 -13.26 -3.17
CA GLN A 97 -7.54 -12.11 -2.31
C GLN A 97 -8.61 -11.01 -2.42
N ASN A 98 -9.12 -10.77 -3.63
CA ASN A 98 -10.20 -9.81 -3.85
C ASN A 98 -11.50 -10.24 -3.14
N ASP A 99 -11.85 -11.53 -3.23
CA ASP A 99 -13.04 -12.07 -2.59
C ASP A 99 -12.96 -11.97 -1.05
N GLU A 100 -11.79 -12.23 -0.45
CA GLU A 100 -11.57 -12.02 0.98
C GLU A 100 -11.81 -10.56 1.40
N TRP A 101 -11.31 -9.59 0.62
CA TRP A 101 -11.50 -8.16 0.91
C TRP A 101 -12.95 -7.72 0.74
N CYS A 102 -13.67 -8.31 -0.21
CA CYS A 102 -15.09 -8.02 -0.42
C CYS A 102 -15.99 -8.59 0.67
N LEU A 103 -15.69 -9.81 1.15
CA LEU A 103 -16.62 -10.60 1.96
C LEU A 103 -16.31 -10.58 3.47
N GLN A 104 -15.04 -10.57 3.88
CA GLN A 104 -14.68 -10.85 5.28
C GLN A 104 -14.28 -9.61 6.08
N ARG A 105 -13.32 -8.83 5.58
CA ARG A 105 -12.76 -7.68 6.30
C ARG A 105 -12.47 -6.54 5.34
N ARG A 106 -13.30 -5.49 5.38
CA ARG A 106 -13.02 -4.25 4.66
C ARG A 106 -11.72 -3.65 5.20
N TYR A 107 -10.74 -3.53 4.31
CA TYR A 107 -9.43 -3.01 4.68
C TYR A 107 -9.47 -1.51 5.01
N MET A 108 -10.38 -0.76 4.39
CA MET A 108 -10.59 0.67 4.63
C MET A 108 -12.06 0.97 4.97
N GLN A 109 -12.28 1.91 5.88
CA GLN A 109 -13.62 2.39 6.28
C GLN A 109 -14.26 3.23 5.16
N LEU A 110 -15.53 3.04 4.87
CA LEU A 110 -16.17 3.79 3.77
C LEU A 110 -16.57 5.21 4.21
N GLU A 111 -16.90 5.35 5.48
CA GLU A 111 -17.36 6.60 6.09
C GLU A 111 -16.26 7.67 6.02
N ALA A 112 -15.01 7.27 6.19
CA ALA A 112 -13.88 8.19 6.06
C ALA A 112 -13.54 8.51 4.59
N PHE A 113 -13.99 7.72 3.60
CA PHE A 113 -13.87 8.08 2.20
C PHE A 113 -14.87 9.15 1.76
N GLU A 114 -16.01 9.28 2.42
CA GLU A 114 -17.00 10.34 2.12
C GLU A 114 -16.40 11.74 2.23
N ALA A 115 -15.41 11.92 3.10
CA ALA A 115 -14.71 13.19 3.27
C ALA A 115 -13.81 13.57 2.07
N VAL A 116 -13.54 12.64 1.14
CA VAL A 116 -12.60 12.81 0.02
C VAL A 116 -13.14 12.30 -1.32
N SER A 117 -14.40 11.85 -1.39
CA SER A 117 -15.00 11.25 -2.58
C SER A 117 -16.37 11.85 -2.89
N ASP A 118 -16.55 12.34 -4.11
CA ASP A 118 -17.84 12.78 -4.66
C ASP A 118 -18.67 11.62 -5.25
N ASN A 119 -18.16 10.39 -5.21
CA ASN A 119 -18.87 9.23 -5.75
C ASN A 119 -20.14 8.93 -4.95
N GLN A 120 -21.21 8.56 -5.67
CA GLN A 120 -22.44 8.05 -5.08
C GLN A 120 -22.11 6.86 -4.16
N GLN A 121 -22.63 6.89 -2.92
CA GLN A 121 -22.47 5.79 -1.96
C GLN A 121 -22.77 4.45 -2.64
N ALA A 122 -21.77 3.57 -2.69
CA ALA A 122 -21.99 2.21 -3.14
C ALA A 122 -23.02 1.56 -2.21
N LYS A 123 -24.22 1.26 -2.73
CA LYS A 123 -25.22 0.46 -2.01
C LYS A 123 -24.68 -0.96 -1.94
N LEU A 124 -24.33 -1.39 -0.74
CA LEU A 124 -23.71 -2.68 -0.52
C LEU A 124 -24.79 -3.75 -0.37
N SER A 125 -24.58 -4.89 -1.05
CA SER A 125 -25.30 -6.11 -0.72
C SER A 125 -24.99 -6.50 0.73
N PRO A 126 -25.99 -6.94 1.52
CA PRO A 126 -25.76 -7.34 2.90
C PRO A 126 -24.74 -8.48 2.94
N VAL A 127 -23.81 -8.41 3.89
CA VAL A 127 -22.93 -9.54 4.23
C VAL A 127 -23.84 -10.65 4.74
N ILE A 128 -24.00 -11.71 3.95
CA ILE A 128 -24.69 -12.92 4.40
C ILE A 128 -23.68 -13.65 5.29
N ASN A 129 -23.87 -13.54 6.60
CA ASN A 129 -23.19 -14.39 7.60
C ASN A 129 -23.76 -15.81 7.57
#